data_AF-A0A2N2ID14-F1
#
_entry.id   AF-A0A2N2ID14-F1
#
_cell.length_a   1.000
_cell.length_b   1.000
_cell.length_c   1.000
_cell.angle_alpha   90.00
_cell.angle_beta   90.00
_cell.angle_gamma   90.00
#
_symmetry.space_group_name_H-M   'P 1'
#
loop_
_entity.id
_entity.type
_entity.pdbx_description
1 polymer ?
#
loop_
_entity_poly.entity_id
_entity_poly.type
_entity_poly.pdbx_seq_one_letter_code
_entity_poly.pdbx_strand_id
1 'polypeptide(L)'
;MLLVLSDAAGPYKAAADGAERALAARGVTVRRAEVGDINLLKPAGEETVVVAIGPAAALKLDGEMAASRPLVFCMVSDPRGLGLGTKREVAGVATDVPVSEQFGLIRRAIPGVNSVGCLYRGSSPRSVRAVELAQSGMAKDMRLEKVDIDRYPSVAAAIEALLARRVDVVWTSPDPAVFDS
;
A
#
# COMPACT_ATOMS: atom_id res chain seq x y z
N MET A 1 -4.99 0.45 -24.15
CA MET A 1 -4.32 0.27 -22.84
C MET A 1 -4.93 -0.93 -22.12
N LEU A 2 -4.13 -1.67 -21.35
CA LEU A 2 -4.59 -2.80 -20.54
C LEU A 2 -4.42 -2.50 -19.05
N LEU A 3 -5.49 -2.62 -18.27
CA LEU A 3 -5.44 -2.57 -16.80
C LEU A 3 -5.49 -4.01 -16.27
N VAL A 4 -4.52 -4.38 -15.44
CA VAL A 4 -4.46 -5.69 -14.78
C VAL A 4 -4.65 -5.49 -13.28
N LEU A 5 -5.73 -6.02 -12.73
CA LEU A 5 -6.07 -5.90 -11.32
C LEU A 5 -5.50 -7.08 -10.54
N SER A 6 -5.07 -6.83 -9.30
CA SER A 6 -4.56 -7.88 -8.40
C SER A 6 -5.65 -8.87 -8.00
N ASP A 7 -6.88 -8.38 -7.83
CA ASP A 7 -8.08 -9.18 -7.56
C ASP A 7 -9.34 -8.31 -7.77
N ALA A 8 -10.50 -8.85 -7.39
CA ALA A 8 -11.81 -8.22 -7.53
C ALA A 8 -12.21 -7.26 -6.38
N ALA A 9 -11.29 -6.88 -5.49
CA ALA A 9 -11.56 -6.00 -4.35
C ALA A 9 -12.05 -4.61 -4.80
N GLY A 10 -12.95 -4.03 -3.99
CA GLY A 10 -13.60 -2.74 -4.27
C GLY A 10 -12.63 -1.60 -4.61
N PRO A 11 -11.54 -1.39 -3.83
CA PRO A 11 -10.56 -0.33 -4.13
C PRO A 11 -9.91 -0.46 -5.51
N TYR A 12 -9.52 -1.67 -5.94
CA TYR A 12 -8.91 -1.87 -7.26
C TYR A 12 -9.90 -1.62 -8.40
N LYS A 13 -11.16 -2.05 -8.23
CA LYS A 13 -12.23 -1.74 -9.19
C LYS A 13 -12.46 -0.23 -9.31
N ALA A 14 -12.54 0.48 -8.19
CA ALA A 14 -12.72 1.93 -8.19
C ALA A 14 -11.56 2.67 -8.89
N ALA A 15 -10.31 2.24 -8.66
CA ALA A 15 -9.15 2.78 -9.37
C ALA A 15 -9.20 2.47 -10.88
N ALA A 16 -9.58 1.25 -11.27
CA ALA A 16 -9.75 0.88 -12.67
C ALA A 16 -10.86 1.70 -13.35
N ASP A 17 -12.00 1.90 -12.68
CA ASP A 17 -13.10 2.75 -13.17
C ASP A 17 -12.67 4.20 -13.35
N GLY A 18 -11.90 4.74 -12.41
CA GLY A 18 -11.33 6.08 -12.52
C GLY A 18 -10.39 6.22 -13.71
N ALA A 19 -9.46 5.27 -13.86
CA ALA A 19 -8.51 5.25 -14.98
C ALA A 19 -9.26 5.12 -16.32
N GLU A 20 -10.24 4.23 -16.42
CA GLU A 20 -11.01 4.04 -17.65
C GLU A 20 -11.78 5.30 -18.04
N ARG A 21 -12.48 5.95 -17.10
CA ARG A 21 -13.17 7.22 -17.38
C ARG A 21 -12.21 8.30 -17.90
N ALA A 22 -11.06 8.45 -17.24
CA ALA A 22 -10.06 9.46 -17.61
C ALA A 22 -9.42 9.18 -18.99
N LEU A 23 -9.21 7.91 -19.33
CA LEU A 23 -8.63 7.48 -20.59
C LEU A 23 -9.64 7.51 -21.74
N ALA A 24 -10.88 7.11 -21.50
CA ALA A 24 -11.97 7.19 -22.48
C ALA A 24 -12.24 8.64 -22.90
N ALA A 25 -12.17 9.59 -21.96
CA ALA A 25 -12.26 11.02 -22.25
C ALA A 25 -11.15 11.53 -23.19
N ARG A 26 -10.07 10.76 -23.38
CA ARG A 26 -8.95 11.04 -24.27
C ARG A 26 -8.95 10.14 -25.52
N GLY A 27 -10.04 9.41 -25.77
CA GLY A 27 -10.17 8.48 -26.90
C GLY A 27 -9.33 7.21 -26.79
N VAL A 28 -8.84 6.86 -25.60
CA VAL A 28 -8.02 5.66 -25.38
C VAL A 28 -8.92 4.48 -25.02
N THR A 29 -8.87 3.43 -25.84
CA THR A 29 -9.56 2.16 -25.53
C THR A 29 -8.87 1.43 -24.38
N VAL A 30 -9.66 1.05 -23.37
CA VAL A 30 -9.20 0.35 -22.18
C VAL A 30 -9.74 -1.08 -22.18
N ARG A 31 -8.89 -2.04 -21.84
CA ARG A 31 -9.27 -3.42 -21.53
C ARG A 31 -8.90 -3.71 -20.08
N ARG A 32 -9.67 -4.59 -19.43
CA ARG A 32 -9.41 -5.04 -18.06
C ARG A 32 -9.15 -6.53 -18.02
N ALA A 33 -8.37 -6.95 -17.03
CA ALA A 33 -8.18 -8.34 -16.67
C ALA A 33 -7.78 -8.45 -15.21
N GLU A 34 -7.98 -9.61 -14.61
CA GLU A 34 -7.41 -9.95 -13.32
C GLU A 34 -6.08 -10.70 -13.51
N VAL A 35 -5.18 -10.58 -12.54
CA VAL A 35 -3.85 -11.19 -12.61
C VAL A 35 -3.91 -12.72 -12.74
N GLY A 36 -4.96 -13.36 -12.22
CA GLY A 36 -5.22 -14.80 -12.39
C GLY A 36 -5.44 -15.21 -13.84
N ASP A 37 -5.97 -14.29 -14.66
CA ASP A 37 -6.33 -14.51 -16.06
C ASP A 37 -5.26 -13.99 -17.04
N ILE A 38 -4.10 -13.57 -16.54
CA ILE A 38 -3.08 -12.88 -17.35
C ILE A 38 -2.55 -13.71 -18.53
N ASN A 39 -2.59 -15.04 -18.40
CA ASN A 39 -2.22 -15.96 -19.48
C ASN A 39 -3.16 -15.86 -20.70
N LEU A 40 -4.38 -15.35 -20.53
CA LEU A 40 -5.34 -15.09 -21.62
C LEU A 40 -5.09 -13.75 -22.33
N LEU A 41 -4.11 -12.94 -21.88
CA LEU A 41 -3.84 -11.59 -22.39
C LEU A 41 -2.69 -11.50 -23.40
N LYS A 42 -2.13 -12.65 -23.79
CA LYS A 42 -1.24 -12.81 -24.95
C LYS A 42 -2.11 -12.80 -26.22
N PRO A 43 -2.72 -11.68 -26.64
CA PRO A 43 -1.94 -10.66 -27.33
C PRO A 43 -2.54 -9.25 -27.18
N ALA A 44 -2.26 -8.55 -26.08
CA ALA A 44 -2.19 -7.10 -26.16
C ALA A 44 -0.88 -6.80 -26.89
N GLY A 45 -0.95 -6.47 -28.19
CA GLY A 45 0.21 -6.21 -29.06
C GLY A 45 1.28 -5.35 -28.39
N GLU A 46 2.52 -5.44 -28.87
CA GLU A 46 3.71 -4.82 -28.25
C GLU A 46 3.53 -3.32 -27.91
N GLU A 47 2.65 -2.63 -28.63
CA GLU A 47 2.32 -1.21 -28.47
C GLU A 47 1.36 -0.88 -27.31
N THR A 48 0.84 -1.87 -26.58
CA THR A 48 -0.14 -1.61 -25.51
C THR A 48 0.55 -1.33 -24.17
N VAL A 49 0.41 -0.10 -23.65
CA VAL A 49 0.78 0.21 -22.26
C VAL A 49 -0.05 -0.65 -21.30
N VAL A 50 0.62 -1.25 -20.30
CA VAL A 50 0.00 -2.07 -19.26
C VAL A 50 0.10 -1.34 -17.92
N VAL A 51 -1.03 -1.24 -17.23
CA VAL A 51 -1.11 -0.67 -15.88
C VAL A 51 -1.46 -1.78 -14.90
N ALA A 52 -0.57 -2.06 -13.96
CA ALA A 52 -0.83 -2.92 -12.82
C ALA A 52 -1.59 -2.16 -11.73
N ILE A 53 -2.72 -2.69 -11.26
CA ILE A 53 -3.49 -2.14 -10.14
C ILE A 53 -3.36 -3.12 -8.97
N GLY A 54 -2.60 -2.70 -7.95
CA GLY A 54 -2.27 -3.50 -6.77
C GLY A 54 -0.97 -4.30 -6.89
N PRO A 55 -0.46 -4.82 -5.75
CA PRO A 55 0.88 -5.42 -5.65
C PRO A 55 1.01 -6.75 -6.41
N ALA A 56 0.00 -7.62 -6.40
CA ALA A 56 0.08 -8.93 -7.06
C ALA A 56 0.18 -8.78 -8.59
N ALA A 57 -0.63 -7.89 -9.18
CA ALA A 57 -0.55 -7.56 -10.59
C ALA A 57 0.83 -6.97 -10.95
N ALA A 58 1.36 -6.06 -10.13
CA ALA A 58 2.63 -5.40 -10.41
C ALA A 58 3.81 -6.40 -10.39
N LEU A 59 3.87 -7.27 -9.37
CA LEU A 59 4.92 -8.28 -9.26
C LEU A 59 4.84 -9.32 -10.39
N LYS A 60 3.63 -9.79 -10.74
CA LYS A 60 3.43 -10.74 -11.85
C LYS A 60 3.90 -10.14 -13.17
N LEU A 61 3.48 -8.91 -13.47
CA LEU A 61 3.84 -8.22 -14.71
C LEU A 61 5.34 -7.89 -14.77
N ASP A 62 5.96 -7.48 -13.67
CA ASP A 62 7.41 -7.21 -13.65
C ASP A 62 8.22 -8.47 -13.99
N GLY A 63 7.76 -9.63 -13.51
CA GLY A 63 8.40 -10.94 -13.75
C GLY A 63 8.17 -11.54 -15.14
N GLU A 64 7.00 -11.31 -15.75
CA GLU A 64 6.59 -12.03 -16.98
C GLU A 64 6.56 -11.18 -18.24
N MET A 65 6.47 -9.86 -18.13
CA MET A 65 6.41 -8.96 -19.28
C MET A 65 7.80 -8.75 -19.89
N ALA A 66 7.89 -8.59 -21.21
CA ALA A 66 9.16 -8.29 -21.88
C ALA A 66 9.80 -7.01 -21.30
N ALA A 67 11.11 -7.01 -21.05
CA ALA A 67 11.84 -5.90 -20.40
C ALA A 67 11.69 -4.56 -21.13
N SER A 68 11.54 -4.58 -22.45
CA SER A 68 11.33 -3.40 -23.30
C SER A 68 9.97 -2.71 -23.10
N ARG A 69 9.01 -3.39 -22.48
CA ARG A 69 7.66 -2.86 -22.30
C ARG A 69 7.57 -2.06 -20.99
N PRO A 70 7.09 -0.80 -21.03
CA PRO A 70 6.91 0.00 -19.82
C PRO A 70 5.88 -0.64 -18.89
N LEU A 71 6.23 -0.74 -17.60
CA LEU A 71 5.30 -1.13 -16.54
C LEU A 71 4.88 0.13 -15.78
N VAL A 72 3.58 0.44 -15.85
CA VAL A 72 2.98 1.46 -15.00
C VAL A 72 2.24 0.78 -13.85
N PHE A 73 2.36 1.28 -12.62
CA PHE A 73 1.63 0.74 -11.47
C PHE A 73 0.70 1.77 -10.84
N CYS A 74 -0.31 1.28 -10.13
CA CYS A 74 -1.23 2.04 -9.31
C CYS A 74 -1.58 1.21 -8.08
N MET A 75 -1.80 1.87 -6.94
CA MET A 75 -2.18 1.20 -5.69
C MET A 75 -1.18 0.17 -5.17
N VAL A 76 0.12 0.46 -5.34
CA VAL A 76 1.20 -0.38 -4.80
C VAL A 76 1.85 0.36 -3.63
N SER A 77 1.85 -0.27 -2.46
CA SER A 77 2.56 0.23 -1.27
C SER A 77 4.01 -0.26 -1.32
N ASP A 78 4.93 0.64 -1.02
CA ASP A 78 6.39 0.48 -1.08
C ASP A 78 6.88 -0.25 -2.35
N PRO A 79 6.66 0.33 -3.55
CA PRO A 79 7.01 -0.34 -4.81
C PRO A 79 8.50 -0.69 -4.89
N ARG A 80 9.38 0.15 -4.32
CA ARG A 80 10.84 -0.14 -4.26
C ARG A 80 11.15 -1.27 -3.30
N GLY A 81 10.53 -1.31 -2.11
CA GLY A 81 10.67 -2.42 -1.16
C GLY A 81 10.16 -3.75 -1.70
N LEU A 82 9.18 -3.72 -2.62
CA LEU A 82 8.74 -4.89 -3.38
C LEU A 82 9.69 -5.30 -4.53
N GLY A 83 10.76 -4.53 -4.76
CA GLY A 83 11.73 -4.79 -5.83
C GLY A 83 11.31 -4.29 -7.21
N LEU A 84 10.19 -3.57 -7.34
CA LEU A 84 9.81 -2.94 -8.60
C LEU A 84 10.84 -1.87 -8.97
N GLY A 85 11.18 -1.78 -10.26
CA GLY A 85 12.17 -0.82 -10.74
C GLY A 85 13.62 -1.35 -10.76
N THR A 86 13.86 -2.58 -10.30
CA THR A 86 15.21 -3.18 -10.28
C THR A 86 15.63 -3.77 -11.63
N LYS A 87 14.67 -4.32 -12.40
CA LYS A 87 14.91 -4.98 -13.70
C LYS A 87 14.55 -4.12 -14.90
N ARG A 88 13.72 -3.09 -14.70
CA ARG A 88 13.19 -2.18 -15.73
C ARG A 88 12.86 -0.85 -15.09
N GLU A 89 12.71 0.20 -15.89
CA GLU A 89 12.09 1.43 -15.41
C GLU A 89 10.59 1.19 -15.15
N VAL A 90 10.12 1.65 -13.99
CA VAL A 90 8.71 1.61 -13.60
C VAL A 90 8.26 3.02 -13.24
N ALA A 91 7.01 3.34 -13.58
CA ALA A 91 6.36 4.59 -13.18
C ALA A 91 5.02 4.26 -12.53
N GLY A 92 4.45 5.14 -11.72
CA GLY A 92 3.16 4.85 -11.13
C GLY A 92 2.74 5.73 -9.97
N VAL A 93 1.60 5.35 -9.39
CA VAL A 93 1.01 5.97 -8.20
C VAL A 93 1.09 4.96 -7.06
N ALA A 94 1.98 5.23 -6.10
CA ALA A 94 2.06 4.45 -4.87
C ALA A 94 0.85 4.73 -3.97
N THR A 95 0.45 3.76 -3.15
CA THR A 95 -0.59 3.98 -2.12
C THR A 95 -0.05 4.62 -0.85
N ASP A 96 1.27 4.73 -0.69
CA ASP A 96 1.87 5.25 0.53
C ASP A 96 1.59 6.75 0.66
N VAL A 97 0.84 7.12 1.69
CA VAL A 97 0.77 8.50 2.16
C VAL A 97 1.98 8.72 3.06
N PRO A 98 2.81 9.75 2.84
CA PRO A 98 3.95 10.06 3.71
C PRO A 98 3.51 10.11 5.17
N VAL A 99 4.22 9.41 6.04
CA VAL A 99 3.79 9.26 7.45
C VAL A 99 3.72 10.61 8.18
N SER A 100 4.57 11.57 7.80
CA SER A 100 4.51 12.95 8.28
C SER A 100 3.20 13.68 7.90
N GLU A 101 2.66 13.42 6.71
CA GLU A 101 1.36 13.98 6.30
C GLU A 101 0.21 13.36 7.10
N GLN A 102 0.29 12.05 7.37
CA GLN A 102 -0.69 11.36 8.22
C GLN A 102 -0.71 11.96 9.64
N PHE A 103 0.46 12.15 10.26
CA PHE A 103 0.55 12.78 11.58
C PHE A 103 0.16 14.26 11.56
N GLY A 104 0.47 14.97 10.48
CA GLY A 104 0.01 16.34 10.25
C GLY A 104 -1.52 16.42 10.21
N LEU A 105 -2.19 15.45 9.59
CA LEU A 105 -3.66 15.36 9.59
C LEU A 105 -4.20 15.06 10.99
N ILE A 106 -3.62 14.10 11.70
CA ILE A 106 -4.01 13.76 13.09
C ILE A 106 -3.94 15.00 13.98
N ARG A 107 -2.87 15.80 13.90
CA ARG A 107 -2.71 17.02 14.70
C ARG A 107 -3.73 18.11 14.37
N ARG A 108 -4.15 18.21 13.10
CA ARG A 108 -5.24 19.13 12.71
C ARG A 108 -6.60 18.64 13.20
N ALA A 109 -6.83 17.34 13.17
CA ALA A 109 -8.10 16.73 13.60
C ALA A 109 -8.26 16.70 15.13
N ILE A 110 -7.15 16.49 15.86
CA ILE A 110 -7.11 16.40 17.32
C ILE A 110 -6.08 17.41 17.84
N PRO A 111 -6.48 18.69 18.04
CA PRO A 111 -5.61 19.71 18.60
C PRO A 111 -5.10 19.30 19.99
N GLY A 112 -3.78 19.35 20.20
CA GLY A 112 -3.16 18.97 21.47
C GLY A 112 -2.84 17.48 21.62
N VAL A 113 -2.97 16.68 20.57
CA VAL A 113 -2.47 15.29 20.53
C VAL A 113 -0.99 15.24 20.91
N ASN A 114 -0.66 14.45 21.93
CA ASN A 114 0.72 14.27 22.41
C ASN A 114 1.16 12.81 22.39
N SER A 115 0.22 11.86 22.30
CA SER A 115 0.50 10.43 22.30
C SER A 115 -0.27 9.64 21.27
N VAL A 116 0.48 8.84 20.53
CA VAL A 116 -0.03 7.96 19.50
C VAL A 116 0.27 6.53 19.92
N GLY A 117 -0.75 5.68 19.98
CA GLY A 117 -0.59 4.24 20.14
C GLY A 117 -0.41 3.54 18.80
N CYS A 118 0.48 2.55 18.74
CA CYS A 118 0.70 1.73 17.55
C CYS A 118 0.91 0.27 17.93
N LEU A 119 0.15 -0.63 17.27
CA LEU A 119 0.42 -2.06 17.29
C LEU A 119 1.37 -2.42 16.17
N TYR A 120 2.29 -3.36 16.42
CA TYR A 120 3.21 -3.88 15.41
C TYR A 120 3.60 -5.33 15.77
N ARG A 121 4.21 -6.06 14.84
CA ARG A 121 4.84 -7.37 15.13
C ARG A 121 6.36 -7.26 15.13
N GLY A 122 7.00 -7.58 16.26
CA GLY A 122 8.46 -7.59 16.37
C GLY A 122 9.13 -8.62 15.46
N SER A 123 8.41 -9.71 15.13
CA SER A 123 8.85 -10.74 14.19
C SER A 123 8.81 -10.32 12.71
N SER A 124 8.18 -9.19 12.37
CA SER A 124 8.04 -8.69 11.00
C SER A 124 8.98 -7.51 10.75
N PRO A 125 10.04 -7.68 9.92
CA PRO A 125 10.92 -6.56 9.55
C PRO A 125 10.17 -5.38 8.93
N ARG A 126 9.06 -5.65 8.21
CA ARG A 126 8.18 -4.63 7.65
C ARG A 126 7.50 -3.82 8.75
N SER A 127 6.95 -4.49 9.77
CA SER A 127 6.30 -3.83 10.91
C SER A 127 7.30 -2.97 11.69
N VAL A 128 8.51 -3.49 11.93
CA VAL A 128 9.58 -2.75 12.61
C VAL A 128 9.94 -1.47 11.82
N ARG A 129 10.14 -1.57 10.52
CA ARG A 129 10.41 -0.42 9.64
C ARG A 129 9.27 0.60 9.65
N ALA A 130 8.01 0.15 9.65
CA ALA A 130 6.85 1.04 9.70
C ALA A 130 6.82 1.87 10.99
N VAL A 131 7.16 1.26 12.13
CA VAL A 131 7.28 1.96 13.42
C VAL A 131 8.43 2.96 13.40
N GLU A 132 9.59 2.62 12.83
CA GLU A 132 10.73 3.55 12.69
C GLU A 132 10.39 4.77 11.81
N LEU A 133 9.71 4.54 10.68
CA LEU A 133 9.22 5.59 9.81
C LEU A 133 8.19 6.46 10.53
N ALA A 134 7.31 5.86 11.34
CA ALA A 134 6.36 6.60 12.16
C ALA A 134 7.06 7.51 13.16
N GLN A 135 8.00 6.97 13.95
CA GLN A 135 8.77 7.77 14.90
C GLN A 135 9.53 8.92 14.23
N SER A 136 10.08 8.67 13.04
CA SER A 136 10.81 9.70 12.26
C SER A 136 9.88 10.75 11.64
N GLY A 137 8.64 10.39 11.32
CA GLY A 137 7.65 11.27 10.70
C GLY A 137 6.82 12.08 11.70
N MET A 138 6.83 11.73 12.99
CA MET A 138 6.11 12.45 14.04
C MET A 138 6.79 13.77 14.40
N ALA A 139 5.97 14.72 14.85
CA ALA A 139 6.49 15.94 15.47
C ALA A 139 7.19 15.59 16.80
N LYS A 140 8.24 16.35 17.15
CA LYS A 140 9.09 16.07 18.32
C LYS A 140 8.37 16.12 19.66
N ASP A 141 7.24 16.81 19.72
CA ASP A 141 6.37 16.93 20.90
C ASP A 141 5.38 15.76 21.05
N MET A 142 5.29 14.88 20.05
CA MET A 142 4.46 13.68 20.11
C MET A 142 5.30 12.45 20.50
N ARG A 143 4.71 11.55 21.30
CA ARG A 143 5.31 10.25 21.66
C ARG A 143 4.57 9.10 21.00
N LEU A 144 5.33 8.09 20.53
CA LEU A 144 4.78 6.85 20.00
C LEU A 144 4.83 5.75 21.05
N GLU A 145 3.66 5.31 21.51
CA GLU A 145 3.47 4.17 22.39
C GLU A 145 3.30 2.89 21.56
N LYS A 146 4.38 2.11 21.44
CA LYS A 146 4.37 0.86 20.66
C LYS A 146 4.06 -0.37 21.52
N VAL A 147 3.22 -1.25 21.00
CA VAL A 147 2.90 -2.57 21.57
C VAL A 147 3.22 -3.64 20.54
N ASP A 148 4.14 -4.54 20.90
CA ASP A 148 4.51 -5.71 20.09
C ASP A 148 3.50 -6.83 20.32
N ILE A 149 2.68 -7.13 19.30
CA ILE A 149 1.62 -8.14 19.35
C ILE A 149 2.20 -9.52 19.71
N ASP A 150 3.43 -9.83 19.28
CA ASP A 150 4.06 -11.14 19.50
C ASP A 150 4.36 -11.41 20.99
N ARG A 151 4.23 -10.39 21.85
CA ARG A 151 4.40 -10.49 23.31
C ARG A 151 3.11 -10.82 24.05
N TYR A 152 1.98 -10.95 23.34
CA TYR A 152 0.67 -11.16 23.93
C TYR A 152 0.03 -12.45 23.41
N PRO A 153 -0.82 -13.11 24.20
CA PRO A 153 -1.48 -14.37 23.80
C PRO A 153 -2.51 -14.18 22.67
N SER A 154 -2.97 -12.95 22.42
CA SER A 154 -3.89 -12.62 21.35
C SER A 154 -3.77 -11.14 20.94
N VAL A 155 -4.23 -10.81 19.73
CA VAL A 155 -4.33 -9.42 19.26
C VAL A 155 -5.23 -8.59 20.18
N ALA A 156 -6.33 -9.16 20.67
CA ALA A 156 -7.22 -8.49 21.62
C ALA A 156 -6.49 -8.12 22.91
N ALA A 157 -5.67 -9.01 23.47
CA ALA A 157 -4.88 -8.71 24.67
C ALA A 157 -3.83 -7.60 24.42
N ALA A 158 -3.25 -7.56 23.21
CA ALA A 158 -2.35 -6.48 22.82
C ALA A 158 -3.08 -5.13 22.67
N ILE A 159 -4.29 -5.12 22.11
CA ILE A 159 -5.15 -3.93 22.03
C ILE A 159 -5.46 -3.41 23.43
N GLU A 160 -5.91 -4.27 24.34
CA GLU A 160 -6.19 -3.89 25.74
C GLU A 160 -4.95 -3.29 26.42
N ALA A 161 -3.78 -3.91 26.21
CA ALA A 161 -2.53 -3.40 26.75
C ALA A 161 -2.13 -2.03 26.16
N LEU A 162 -2.43 -1.76 24.89
CA LEU A 162 -2.22 -0.46 24.28
C LEU A 162 -3.17 0.59 24.84
N LEU A 163 -4.47 0.27 24.94
CA LEU A 163 -5.49 1.19 25.44
C LEU A 163 -5.27 1.53 26.93
N ALA A 164 -4.75 0.59 27.72
CA ALA A 164 -4.37 0.82 29.11
C ALA A 164 -3.30 1.93 29.27
N ARG A 165 -2.52 2.23 28.22
CA ARG A 165 -1.53 3.33 28.22
C ARG A 165 -2.15 4.72 28.06
N ARG A 166 -3.47 4.82 27.83
CA ARG A 166 -4.22 6.08 27.68
C ARG A 166 -3.61 7.00 26.62
N VAL A 167 -3.41 6.45 25.42
CA VAL A 167 -2.98 7.23 24.25
C VAL A 167 -4.11 8.13 23.76
N ASP A 168 -3.76 9.28 23.18
CA ASP A 168 -4.74 10.23 22.66
C ASP A 168 -5.37 9.73 21.34
N VAL A 169 -4.62 8.95 20.57
CA VAL A 169 -5.05 8.38 19.30
C VAL A 169 -4.36 7.04 19.05
N VAL A 170 -5.05 6.11 18.40
CA VAL A 170 -4.44 4.90 17.84
C VAL A 170 -4.18 5.13 16.36
N TRP A 171 -2.94 4.94 15.93
CA TRP A 171 -2.54 4.96 14.53
C TRP A 171 -2.16 3.54 14.09
N THR A 172 -2.53 3.22 12.86
CA THR A 172 -2.23 1.94 12.24
C THR A 172 -1.53 2.15 10.90
N SER A 173 -0.38 1.49 10.73
CA SER A 173 0.20 1.30 9.40
C SER A 173 -0.62 0.26 8.63
N PRO A 174 -0.79 0.35 7.30
CA PRO A 174 -1.44 -0.69 6.48
C PRO A 174 -0.53 -1.91 6.33
N ASP A 175 -0.35 -2.64 7.43
CA ASP A 175 0.54 -3.79 7.56
C ASP A 175 -0.26 -5.09 7.67
N PRO A 176 -0.25 -5.95 6.64
CA PRO A 176 -0.90 -7.25 6.66
C PRO A 176 -0.49 -8.13 7.84
N ALA A 177 0.76 -8.01 8.31
CA ALA A 177 1.22 -8.80 9.46
C ALA A 177 0.42 -8.47 10.74
N VAL A 178 -0.18 -7.28 10.82
CA VAL A 178 -1.01 -6.85 11.95
C VAL A 178 -2.48 -7.25 11.78
N PHE A 179 -3.02 -7.28 10.55
CA PHE A 179 -4.47 -7.44 10.29
C PHE A 179 -4.89 -8.81 9.73
N ASP A 180 -4.03 -9.50 8.99
CA ASP A 180 -4.38 -10.72 8.25
C ASP A 180 -3.95 -12.00 9.00
N SER A 181 -3.77 -11.91 10.32
CA SER A 181 -3.27 -13.00 11.17
C SER A 181 -4.36 -13.82 11.84
#